data_AF-R5P4T2-F1
#
_entry.id   AF-R5P4T2-F1
#
_cell.length_a   1.000
_cell.length_b   1.000
_cell.length_c   1.000
_cell.angle_alpha   90.00
_cell.angle_beta   90.00
_cell.angle_gamma   90.00
#
_symmetry.space_group_name_H-M   'P 1'
#
loop_
_entity.id
_entity.type
_entity.pdbx_description
1 polymer ?
#
loop_
_entity_poly.entity_id
_entity_poly.type
_entity_poly.pdbx_seq_one_letter_code
_entity_poly.pdbx_strand_id
1 'polypeptide(L)'
;MLGGAGIELKDVMMICIPASLIAILVAAFVQNHIGKELVDDEVYKERVAKGIIDPEHDSKLIDEMIKNPNPRAKYAVVAFLLGVLMVVVFGSVPSLRPSFMVDGMLHRVTMPETIEIVMMSVAATVIYSR
;
A
#
# COMPACT_ATOMS: atom_id res chain seq x y z
N MET A 1 -15.32 -15.29 -21.00
CA MET A 1 -15.39 -14.21 -22.01
C MET A 1 -16.35 -13.14 -21.51
N LEU A 2 -15.88 -12.15 -20.72
CA LEU A 2 -16.70 -11.02 -20.25
C LEU A 2 -16.72 -9.85 -21.24
N GLY A 3 -15.88 -9.88 -22.29
CA GLY A 3 -15.84 -8.86 -23.35
C GLY A 3 -17.06 -8.85 -24.29
N GLY A 4 -17.97 -9.82 -24.19
CA GLY A 4 -19.22 -9.84 -24.97
C GLY A 4 -20.35 -8.97 -24.38
N ALA A 5 -20.20 -8.48 -23.15
CA ALA A 5 -21.20 -7.66 -22.46
C ALA A 5 -20.93 -6.14 -22.52
N GLY A 6 -19.87 -5.71 -23.22
CA GLY A 6 -19.50 -4.29 -23.30
C GLY A 6 -18.97 -3.68 -21.99
N ILE A 7 -18.77 -4.49 -20.95
CA ILE A 7 -18.20 -4.07 -19.67
C ILE A 7 -16.69 -3.91 -19.88
N GLU A 8 -16.25 -2.67 -20.02
CA GLU A 8 -14.83 -2.33 -20.09
C GLU A 8 -14.23 -2.32 -18.68
N LEU A 9 -12.91 -2.45 -18.58
CA LEU A 9 -12.21 -2.41 -17.28
C LEU A 9 -12.55 -1.15 -16.48
N LYS A 10 -12.85 -0.04 -17.17
CA LYS A 10 -13.30 1.22 -16.57
C LYS A 10 -14.58 1.05 -15.75
N ASP A 11 -15.51 0.19 -16.18
CA ASP A 11 -16.79 -0.02 -15.51
C ASP A 11 -16.61 -0.81 -14.22
N VAL A 12 -15.70 -1.79 -14.25
CA VAL A 12 -15.27 -2.53 -13.05
C VAL A 12 -14.60 -1.58 -12.06
N MET A 13 -13.66 -0.74 -12.53
CA MET A 13 -12.99 0.26 -11.69
C MET A 13 -13.98 1.28 -11.10
N MET A 14 -14.99 1.70 -11.86
CA MET A 14 -16.01 2.65 -11.43
C MET A 14 -16.85 2.11 -10.26
N ILE A 15 -17.02 0.79 -10.14
CA ILE A 15 -17.70 0.15 -9.00
C ILE A 15 -16.71 -0.15 -7.87
N CYS A 16 -15.53 -0.69 -8.20
CA CYS A 16 -14.55 -1.11 -7.21
C CYS A 16 -13.98 0.05 -6.39
N ILE A 17 -13.70 1.22 -6.99
CA ILE A 17 -13.16 2.37 -6.26
C ILE A 17 -14.10 2.85 -5.14
N PRO A 18 -15.38 3.21 -5.42
CA PRO A 18 -16.27 3.66 -4.37
C PRO A 18 -16.62 2.53 -3.38
N ALA A 19 -16.75 1.29 -3.85
CA ALA A 19 -17.00 0.15 -2.96
C ALA A 19 -15.83 -0.09 -1.97
N SER A 20 -14.59 -0.01 -2.45
CA SER A 20 -13.38 -0.17 -1.62
C SER A 20 -13.30 0.94 -0.58
N LEU A 21 -13.60 2.19 -0.97
CA LEU A 21 -13.54 3.34 -0.08
C LEU A 21 -14.58 3.22 1.04
N ILE A 22 -15.81 2.84 0.72
CA ILE A 22 -16.87 2.59 1.73
C ILE A 22 -16.47 1.42 2.64
N ALA A 23 -15.96 0.34 2.07
CA ALA A 23 -15.51 -0.82 2.84
C ALA A 23 -14.40 -0.46 3.84
N ILE A 24 -13.41 0.33 3.42
CA ILE A 24 -12.32 0.80 4.29
C ILE A 24 -12.87 1.68 5.42
N LEU A 25 -13.80 2.60 5.14
CA LEU A 25 -14.40 3.46 6.17
C LEU A 25 -15.19 2.66 7.20
N VAL A 26 -16.01 1.71 6.75
CA VAL A 26 -16.79 0.84 7.65
C VAL A 26 -15.83 -0.04 8.47
N ALA A 27 -14.83 -0.64 7.84
CA ALA A 27 -13.82 -1.44 8.53
C ALA A 27 -13.05 -0.62 9.57
N ALA A 28 -12.65 0.60 9.24
CA ALA A 28 -11.95 1.50 10.18
C ALA A 28 -12.85 1.87 11.37
N PHE A 29 -14.14 2.16 11.13
CA PHE A 29 -15.08 2.45 12.21
C PHE A 29 -15.30 1.26 13.13
N VAL A 30 -15.48 0.07 12.55
CA VAL A 30 -15.64 -1.18 13.31
C VAL A 30 -14.37 -1.49 14.10
N GLN A 31 -13.19 -1.36 13.50
CA GLN A 31 -11.91 -1.62 14.16
C GLN A 31 -11.64 -0.64 15.31
N ASN A 32 -12.05 0.62 15.19
CA ASN A 32 -11.96 1.58 16.29
C ASN A 32 -12.85 1.21 17.49
N HIS A 33 -13.90 0.40 17.27
CA HIS A 33 -14.78 -0.06 18.35
C HIS A 33 -14.45 -1.48 18.85
N ILE A 34 -13.69 -2.26 18.07
CA ILE A 34 -13.26 -3.62 18.44
C ILE A 34 -11.83 -3.56 18.99
N GLY A 35 -11.72 -3.55 20.31
CA GLY A 35 -10.45 -3.66 21.02
C GLY A 35 -10.52 -2.99 22.38
N LYS A 36 -9.78 -3.53 23.36
CA LYS A 36 -9.47 -2.77 24.57
C LYS A 36 -8.37 -1.78 24.22
N GLU A 37 -8.48 -0.54 24.69
CA GLU A 37 -7.35 0.37 24.58
C GLU A 37 -6.16 -0.22 25.32
N LEU A 38 -4.95 0.01 24.78
CA LEU A 38 -3.71 -0.53 25.34
C LEU A 38 -3.54 -0.10 26.81
N VAL A 39 -4.07 1.06 27.17
CA VAL A 39 -4.10 1.63 28.52
C VAL A 39 -4.93 0.79 29.49
N ASP A 40 -5.95 0.08 29.00
CA ASP A 40 -6.89 -0.72 29.80
C ASP A 40 -6.60 -2.22 29.80
N ASP A 41 -5.58 -2.66 29.05
CA ASP A 41 -5.17 -4.06 29.02
C ASP A 41 -4.36 -4.41 30.29
N GLU A 42 -4.85 -5.39 31.05
CA GLU A 42 -4.18 -5.90 32.26
C GLU A 42 -2.80 -6.47 31.94
N VAL A 43 -2.63 -7.12 30.78
CA VAL A 43 -1.35 -7.66 30.34
C VAL A 43 -0.36 -6.53 30.05
N TYR A 44 -0.84 -5.41 29.50
CA TYR A 44 0.00 -4.23 29.27
C TYR A 44 0.45 -3.58 30.58
N LYS A 45 -0.48 -3.37 31.52
CA LYS A 45 -0.17 -2.83 32.85
C LYS A 45 0.83 -3.71 33.60
N GLU A 46 0.67 -5.03 33.52
CA GLU A 46 1.60 -5.98 34.14
C GLU A 46 3.00 -5.91 33.51
N ARG A 47 3.10 -5.75 32.17
CA ARG A 47 4.39 -5.59 31.46
C ARG A 47 5.08 -4.27 31.79
N VAL A 48 4.32 -3.18 31.94
CA VAL A 48 4.84 -1.88 32.40
C VAL A 48 5.31 -1.99 33.86
N ALA A 49 4.51 -2.59 34.74
CA ALA A 49 4.87 -2.79 36.16
C ALA A 49 6.11 -3.68 36.34
N LYS A 50 6.32 -4.66 35.45
CA LYS A 50 7.52 -5.51 35.38
C LYS A 50 8.74 -4.80 34.77
N GLY A 51 8.59 -3.55 34.31
CA GLY A 51 9.67 -2.77 33.69
C GLY A 51 10.10 -3.29 32.30
N ILE A 52 9.28 -4.13 31.66
CA ILE A 52 9.55 -4.66 30.31
C ILE A 52 9.23 -3.60 29.24
N ILE A 53 8.28 -2.71 29.55
CA ILE A 53 7.84 -1.60 28.70
C ILE A 53 8.01 -0.31 29.51
N ASP A 54 8.82 0.63 28.99
CA ASP A 54 8.96 1.97 29.57
C ASP A 54 8.26 2.98 28.64
N PRO A 55 6.99 3.31 28.91
CA PRO A 55 6.22 4.20 28.06
C PRO A 55 6.79 5.62 28.04
N GLU A 56 7.47 6.10 29.10
CA GLU A 56 8.06 7.43 29.09
C GLU A 56 9.32 7.50 28.21
N HIS A 57 10.16 6.47 28.26
CA HIS A 57 11.34 6.38 27.40
C HIS A 57 10.94 6.24 25.92
N ASP A 58 9.99 5.36 25.61
CA ASP A 58 9.50 5.15 24.25
C ASP A 58 8.83 6.42 23.69
N SER A 59 8.05 7.13 24.51
CA SER A 59 7.44 8.42 24.11
C SER A 59 8.51 9.47 23.77
N LYS A 60 9.59 9.54 24.54
CA LYS A 60 10.70 10.48 24.29
C LYS A 60 11.45 10.13 23.00
N LEU A 61 11.70 8.84 22.75
CA LEU A 61 12.31 8.38 21.49
C LEU A 61 11.43 8.73 20.28
N ILE A 62 10.11 8.54 20.39
CA ILE A 62 9.16 8.92 19.33
C ILE A 62 9.18 10.44 19.10
N ASP A 63 9.15 11.24 20.16
CA ASP A 63 9.22 12.70 20.07
C ASP A 63 10.52 13.19 19.42
N GLU A 64 11.65 12.53 19.72
CA GLU A 64 12.95 12.86 19.15
C GLU A 64 13.01 12.50 17.65
N MET A 65 12.43 11.35 17.26
CA MET A 65 12.27 10.96 15.86
C MET A 65 11.34 11.91 15.08
N ILE A 66 10.28 12.42 15.71
CA ILE A 66 9.37 13.40 15.10
C ILE A 66 10.04 14.76 14.93
N LYS A 67 10.84 15.19 15.91
CA LYS A 67 11.57 16.48 15.86
C LYS A 67 12.73 16.48 14.87
N ASN A 68 13.39 15.34 14.70
CA ASN A 68 14.47 15.15 13.73
C ASN A 68 14.10 14.08 12.69
N PRO A 69 13.12 14.35 11.83
CA PRO A 69 12.71 13.38 10.82
C PRO A 69 13.85 13.21 9.83
N ASN A 70 14.28 11.97 9.60
CA ASN A 70 15.32 11.68 8.63
C ASN A 70 14.88 12.19 7.23
N PRO A 71 15.57 13.18 6.64
CA PRO A 71 15.14 13.79 5.39
C PRO A 71 15.10 12.79 4.22
N ARG A 72 15.83 11.66 4.34
CA ARG A 72 15.82 10.57 3.36
C ARG A 72 14.52 9.77 3.35
N ALA A 73 13.80 9.71 4.47
CA ALA A 73 12.54 8.97 4.57
C ALA A 73 11.46 9.54 3.63
N LYS A 74 11.50 10.84 3.36
CA LYS A 74 10.54 11.49 2.44
C LYS A 74 10.66 10.95 1.01
N TYR A 75 11.88 10.67 0.54
CA TYR A 75 12.10 10.15 -0.81
C TYR A 75 11.54 8.73 -0.96
N ALA A 76 11.71 7.86 0.05
CA ALA A 76 11.13 6.53 0.06
C ALA A 76 9.59 6.56 0.00
N VAL A 77 8.96 7.47 0.76
CA VAL A 77 7.50 7.64 0.74
C VAL A 77 7.01 8.12 -0.62
N VAL A 78 7.69 9.09 -1.23
CA VAL A 78 7.33 9.59 -2.57
C VAL A 78 7.52 8.51 -3.64
N ALA A 79 8.61 7.74 -3.59
CA ALA A 79 8.86 6.64 -4.53
C ALA A 79 7.80 5.54 -4.42
N PHE A 80 7.38 5.20 -3.18
CA PHE A 80 6.30 4.24 -2.95
C PHE A 80 4.96 4.74 -3.50
N LEU A 81 4.60 5.99 -3.21
CA LEU A 81 3.36 6.59 -3.73
C LEU A 81 3.34 6.64 -5.26
N LEU A 82 4.45 7.02 -5.89
CA LEU A 82 4.59 6.98 -7.35
C LEU A 82 4.43 5.56 -7.89
N GLY A 83 5.01 4.56 -7.22
CA GLY A 83 4.87 3.16 -7.59
C GLY A 83 3.43 2.65 -7.56
N VAL A 84 2.68 2.96 -6.49
CA VAL A 84 1.25 2.60 -6.36
C VAL A 84 0.44 3.25 -7.48
N LEU A 85 0.66 4.54 -7.74
CA LEU A 85 -0.02 5.27 -8.81
C LEU A 85 0.26 4.63 -10.18
N MET A 86 1.52 4.27 -10.43
CA MET A 86 1.96 3.63 -11.67
C MET A 86 1.31 2.26 -11.87
N VAL A 87 1.19 1.44 -10.81
CA VAL A 87 0.45 0.16 -10.85
C VAL A 87 -1.03 0.38 -11.12
N VAL A 88 -1.67 1.38 -10.50
CA VAL A 88 -3.08 1.69 -10.75
C VAL A 88 -3.30 2.13 -12.20
N VAL A 89 -2.39 2.94 -12.77
CA VAL A 89 -2.48 3.38 -14.17
C VAL A 89 -2.29 2.21 -15.15
N PHE A 90 -1.24 1.39 -14.96
CA PHE A 90 -1.01 0.21 -15.79
C PHE A 90 -2.11 -0.86 -15.63
N GLY A 91 -2.66 -0.99 -14.42
CA GLY A 91 -3.82 -1.82 -14.14
C GLY A 91 -5.05 -1.32 -14.88
N SER A 92 -5.38 -0.02 -14.76
CA SER A 92 -6.60 0.59 -15.29
C SER A 92 -6.63 0.75 -16.81
N VAL A 93 -5.47 0.80 -17.48
CA VAL A 93 -5.37 0.93 -18.93
C VAL A 93 -4.68 -0.31 -19.53
N PRO A 94 -5.44 -1.34 -19.93
CA PRO A 94 -4.89 -2.58 -20.48
C PRO A 94 -4.13 -2.36 -21.79
N SER A 95 -4.35 -1.22 -22.45
CA SER A 95 -3.74 -0.79 -23.71
C SER A 95 -2.34 -0.20 -23.56
N LEU A 96 -1.92 0.19 -22.35
CA LEU A 96 -0.55 0.61 -22.05
C LEU A 96 0.40 -0.57 -21.79
N ARG A 97 -0.12 -1.81 -21.81
CA ARG A 97 0.72 -3.00 -21.64
C ARG A 97 1.75 -3.06 -22.77
N PRO A 98 3.05 -3.11 -22.47
CA PRO A 98 4.06 -3.28 -23.48
C PRO A 98 3.81 -4.60 -24.22
N SER A 99 3.51 -4.51 -25.51
CA SER A 99 3.40 -5.65 -26.40
C SER A 99 4.69 -5.75 -27.18
N PHE A 100 5.43 -6.83 -26.97
CA PHE A 100 6.65 -7.09 -27.72
C PHE A 100 6.28 -7.90 -28.98
N MET A 101 6.82 -7.50 -30.12
CA MET A 101 6.74 -8.33 -31.34
C MET A 101 7.81 -9.41 -31.25
N VAL A 102 7.36 -10.66 -31.08
CA VAL A 102 8.21 -11.86 -31.15
C VAL A 102 7.64 -12.70 -32.29
N ASP A 103 8.45 -12.98 -33.31
CA ASP A 103 8.07 -13.78 -34.49
C ASP A 103 6.80 -13.32 -35.23
N GLY A 104 6.64 -12.01 -35.42
CA GLY A 104 5.51 -11.44 -36.17
C GLY A 104 4.15 -11.58 -35.48
N MET A 105 4.12 -12.08 -34.24
CA MET A 105 2.92 -12.17 -33.40
C MET A 105 3.06 -11.22 -32.21
N LEU A 106 2.00 -10.45 -31.94
CA LEU A 106 1.95 -9.52 -30.80
C LEU A 106 1.88 -10.32 -29.49
N HIS A 107 3.02 -10.53 -28.84
CA HIS A 107 3.06 -11.14 -27.51
C HIS A 107 2.83 -10.03 -26.46
N ARG A 108 1.64 -10.05 -25.86
CA ARG A 108 1.29 -9.13 -24.77
C ARG A 108 1.80 -9.73 -23.46
N VAL A 109 2.62 -8.98 -22.74
CA VAL A 109 3.01 -9.33 -21.37
C VAL A 109 1.74 -9.53 -20.53
N THR A 110 1.73 -10.59 -19.73
CA THR A 110 0.57 -10.90 -18.90
C THR A 110 0.39 -9.82 -17.81
N MET A 111 -0.84 -9.62 -17.34
CA MET A 111 -1.11 -8.60 -16.31
C MET A 111 -0.28 -8.79 -15.02
N PRO A 112 -0.11 -10.03 -14.50
CA PRO A 112 0.71 -10.26 -13.32
C PRO A 112 2.18 -9.87 -13.52
N GLU A 113 2.78 -10.25 -14.65
CA GLU A 113 4.19 -9.95 -14.98
C GLU A 113 4.43 -8.43 -15.04
N THR A 114 3.49 -7.66 -15.59
CA THR A 114 3.61 -6.19 -15.65
C THR A 114 3.61 -5.59 -14.24
N ILE A 115 2.72 -6.06 -13.36
CA ILE A 115 2.65 -5.59 -11.97
C ILE A 115 3.93 -5.97 -11.22
N GLU A 116 4.45 -7.18 -11.43
CA GLU A 116 5.67 -7.67 -10.80
C GLU A 116 6.90 -6.85 -11.19
N ILE A 117 7.08 -6.55 -12.49
CA ILE A 117 8.17 -5.70 -12.97
C ILE A 117 8.10 -4.31 -12.33
N VAL A 118 6.91 -3.71 -12.26
CA VAL A 118 6.73 -2.37 -11.67
C VAL A 118 7.01 -2.40 -10.18
N MET A 119 6.49 -3.39 -9.46
CA MET A 119 6.69 -3.54 -8.01
C MET A 119 8.16 -3.79 -7.65
N MET A 120 8.87 -4.65 -8.39
CA MET A 120 10.31 -4.84 -8.20
C MET A 120 11.11 -3.57 -8.47
N SER A 121 10.76 -2.82 -9.51
CA SER A 121 11.44 -1.55 -9.84
C SER A 121 11.24 -0.49 -8.75
N VAL A 122 10.03 -0.40 -8.21
CA VAL A 122 9.72 0.52 -7.10
C VAL A 122 10.44 0.09 -5.83
N ALA A 123 10.44 -1.20 -5.51
CA ALA A 123 11.16 -1.75 -4.36
C ALA A 123 12.66 -1.44 -4.43
N ALA A 124 13.29 -1.64 -5.59
CA ALA A 124 14.70 -1.29 -5.81
C ALA A 124 14.95 0.21 -5.59
N THR A 125 14.04 1.07 -6.07
CA THR A 125 14.13 2.54 -5.89
C THR A 125 14.03 2.93 -4.42
N VAL A 126 13.11 2.32 -3.66
CA VAL A 126 12.91 2.57 -2.23
C VAL A 126 14.14 2.13 -1.42
N ILE A 127 14.72 0.96 -1.75
CA ILE A 127 15.92 0.44 -1.08
C ILE A 127 17.12 1.35 -1.37
N TYR A 128 17.30 1.78 -2.62
CA TYR A 128 18.38 2.68 -3.00
C TYR A 128 18.25 4.09 -2.37
N SER A 129 17.01 4.52 -2.10
CA SER A 129 16.72 5.81 -1.48
C SER A 129 16.85 5.83 0.06
N ARG A 130 17.11 4.69 0.70
CA ARG A 130 17.27 4.54 2.16
C ARG A 130 18.74 4.69 2.57
#